data_AF-A0A2E6I5J9-F1
#
_entry.id   AF-A0A2E6I5J9-F1
#
_cell.length_a   1.000
_cell.length_b   1.000
_cell.length_c   1.000
_cell.angle_alpha   90.00
_cell.angle_beta   90.00
_cell.angle_gamma   90.00
#
_symmetry.space_group_name_H-M   'P 1'
#
loop_
_entity.id
_entity.type
_entity.pdbx_description
1 polymer ?
#
loop_
_entity_poly.entity_id
_entity_poly.type
_entity_poly.pdbx_seq_one_letter_code
_entity_poly.pdbx_strand_id
1 'polypeptide(L)'
;MNWAYLRDDVPEISCVKSLVAGRDIRCVLDLHEDWESPGYYLYEQFNKVSIGQMLIERVRSVCPIDGRTRIDGEDAADGVIFPNMNAPKLRDGSGIPISLFREGHTERMITAESPSSLDFDVRVLGHLAAIDGALDHLASNSG
;
A
#
# COMPACT_ATOMS: atom_id res chain seq x y z
N MET A 1 13.74 5.32 -5.72
CA MET A 1 12.76 5.24 -6.82
C MET A 1 11.36 5.64 -6.36
N ASN A 2 10.81 5.05 -5.29
CA ASN A 2 9.41 5.24 -4.88
C ASN A 2 8.97 6.70 -4.63
N TRP A 3 9.87 7.61 -4.26
CA TRP A 3 9.56 9.04 -4.04
C TRP A 3 9.73 9.95 -5.28
N ALA A 4 10.05 9.38 -6.44
CA ALA A 4 10.44 10.12 -7.63
C ALA A 4 9.28 10.42 -8.60
N TYR A 5 8.01 10.29 -8.20
CA TYR A 5 6.89 10.37 -9.14
C TYR A 5 6.83 11.69 -9.93
N LEU A 6 7.23 12.81 -9.32
CA LEU A 6 7.27 14.12 -9.99
C LEU A 6 8.44 14.30 -10.96
N ARG A 7 9.38 13.35 -11.00
CA ARG A 7 10.53 13.38 -11.89
C ARG A 7 10.18 12.77 -13.25
N ASP A 8 10.74 13.35 -14.30
CA ASP A 8 10.60 12.88 -15.69
C ASP A 8 11.91 12.28 -16.23
N ASP A 9 12.98 12.32 -15.44
CA ASP A 9 14.30 11.78 -15.78
C ASP A 9 14.55 10.36 -15.22
N VAL A 10 13.53 9.74 -14.60
CA VAL A 10 13.59 8.37 -14.06
C VAL A 10 12.75 7.44 -14.96
N PRO A 11 13.38 6.55 -15.76
CA PRO A 11 12.68 5.72 -16.74
C PRO A 11 11.56 4.86 -16.15
N GLU A 12 11.74 4.33 -14.94
CA GLU A 12 10.73 3.53 -14.23
C GLU A 12 9.49 4.35 -13.90
N ILE A 13 9.65 5.64 -13.55
CA ILE A 13 8.53 6.55 -13.32
C ILE A 13 7.79 6.83 -14.63
N SER A 14 8.51 7.03 -15.74
CA SER A 14 7.89 7.18 -17.06
C SER A 14 7.09 5.94 -17.47
N CYS A 15 7.58 4.75 -17.14
CA CYS A 15 6.86 3.50 -17.36
C CYS A 15 5.56 3.44 -16.54
N VAL A 16 5.63 3.73 -15.24
CA VAL A 16 4.44 3.77 -14.36
C VAL A 16 3.42 4.79 -14.88
N LYS A 17 3.84 6.02 -15.19
CA LYS A 17 2.95 7.07 -15.75
C LYS A 17 2.27 6.59 -17.03
N SER A 18 3.01 5.94 -17.92
CA SER A 18 2.48 5.41 -19.18
C SER A 18 1.52 4.24 -18.97
N LEU A 19 1.78 3.38 -17.98
CA LEU A 19 0.92 2.26 -17.64
C LEU A 19 -0.45 2.73 -17.14
N VAL A 20 -0.49 3.74 -16.27
CA VAL A 20 -1.74 4.20 -15.64
C VAL A 20 -2.54 5.17 -16.50
N ALA A 21 -1.89 5.86 -17.45
CA ALA A 21 -2.53 6.85 -18.30
C ALA A 21 -3.76 6.28 -19.06
N GLY A 22 -4.92 6.91 -18.86
CA GLY A 22 -6.16 6.58 -19.55
C GLY A 22 -6.82 5.27 -19.12
N ARG A 23 -6.37 4.66 -18.01
CA ARG A 23 -6.97 3.43 -17.47
C ARG A 23 -7.82 3.73 -16.24
N ASP A 24 -8.91 2.99 -16.11
CA ASP A 24 -9.68 2.93 -14.87
C ASP A 24 -9.13 1.81 -13.98
N ILE A 25 -8.33 2.17 -12.97
CA ILE A 25 -7.69 1.22 -12.07
C ILE A 25 -8.48 1.13 -10.77
N ARG A 26 -9.17 0.00 -10.58
CA ARG A 26 -10.02 -0.23 -9.39
C ARG A 26 -9.26 -0.28 -8.06
N CYS A 27 -8.01 -0.73 -8.11
CA CYS A 27 -7.14 -0.83 -6.95
C CYS A 27 -5.68 -0.90 -7.38
N VAL A 28 -4.79 -0.27 -6.62
CA VAL A 28 -3.33 -0.45 -6.73
C VAL A 28 -2.82 -1.02 -5.41
N LEU A 29 -2.03 -2.10 -5.49
CA LEU A 29 -1.25 -2.64 -4.38
C LEU A 29 0.23 -2.44 -4.71
N ASP A 30 0.94 -1.72 -3.85
CA ASP A 30 2.39 -1.52 -3.91
C ASP A 30 3.03 -2.28 -2.76
N LEU A 31 3.91 -3.23 -3.07
CA LEU A 31 4.42 -4.23 -2.13
C LEU A 31 5.86 -3.88 -1.78
N HIS A 32 6.07 -3.48 -0.53
CA HIS A 32 7.34 -3.06 0.05
C HIS A 32 7.73 -3.97 1.22
N GLU A 33 8.94 -3.77 1.68
CA GLU A 33 9.39 -4.35 2.93
C GLU A 33 10.00 -3.29 3.84
N ASP A 34 9.77 -3.45 5.15
CA ASP A 34 10.36 -2.62 6.19
C ASP A 34 11.31 -3.46 7.05
N TRP A 35 12.56 -3.03 7.12
CA TRP A 35 13.59 -3.69 7.92
C TRP A 35 13.53 -3.31 9.40
N GLU A 36 12.86 -2.21 9.76
CA GLU A 36 12.69 -1.74 11.14
C GLU A 36 11.41 -2.29 11.79
N SER A 37 10.45 -2.75 10.99
CA SER A 37 9.19 -3.27 11.50
C SER A 37 9.34 -4.67 12.11
N PRO A 38 8.73 -4.93 13.29
CA PRO A 38 8.63 -6.26 13.87
C PRO A 38 7.51 -7.11 13.25
N GLY A 39 6.66 -6.55 12.39
CA GLY A 39 5.49 -7.23 11.83
C GLY A 39 4.96 -6.59 10.55
N TYR A 40 4.01 -7.26 9.90
CA TYR A 40 3.38 -6.76 8.69
C TYR A 40 2.43 -5.61 9.02
N TYR A 41 2.42 -4.60 8.17
CA TYR A 41 1.43 -3.53 8.22
C TYR A 41 1.13 -3.01 6.81
N LEU A 42 0.15 -2.13 6.69
CA LEU A 42 -0.14 -1.45 5.43
C LEU A 42 -0.61 -0.02 5.65
N TYR A 43 -0.34 0.81 4.65
CA TYR A 43 -1.00 2.09 4.45
C TYR A 43 -2.19 1.90 3.51
N GLU A 44 -3.33 2.49 3.83
CA GLU A 44 -4.49 2.50 2.94
C GLU A 44 -5.00 3.92 2.66
N GLN A 45 -5.03 4.31 1.39
CA GLN A 45 -5.84 5.42 0.90
C GLN A 45 -7.08 4.90 0.16
N PHE A 46 -8.26 5.40 0.51
CA PHE A 46 -9.53 4.95 -0.07
C PHE A 46 -10.54 6.10 -0.16
N ASN A 47 -11.41 6.09 -1.18
CA ASN A 47 -12.49 7.07 -1.34
C ASN A 47 -13.84 6.63 -0.74
N LYS A 48 -14.11 5.31 -0.69
CA LYS A 48 -15.42 4.75 -0.30
C LYS A 48 -15.31 3.98 1.02
N VAL A 49 -14.95 2.71 0.93
CA VAL A 49 -14.88 1.79 2.07
C VAL A 49 -13.46 1.26 2.17
N SER A 50 -12.92 1.34 3.37
CA SER A 50 -11.64 0.75 3.76
C SER A 50 -11.73 -0.77 3.74
N ILE A 51 -10.68 -1.40 3.24
CA ILE A 51 -10.46 -2.84 3.26
C ILE A 51 -9.24 -3.26 4.07
N GLY A 52 -8.45 -2.30 4.58
CA GLY A 52 -7.18 -2.55 5.24
C GLY A 52 -7.27 -3.55 6.39
N GLN A 53 -8.28 -3.42 7.26
CA GLN A 53 -8.48 -4.35 8.39
C GLN A 53 -8.79 -5.78 7.92
N MET A 54 -9.59 -5.93 6.87
CA MET A 54 -9.86 -7.24 6.27
C MET A 54 -8.56 -7.84 5.71
N LEU A 55 -7.73 -7.04 5.03
CA LEU A 55 -6.46 -7.51 4.48
C LEU A 55 -5.50 -7.93 5.59
N ILE A 56 -5.37 -7.13 6.65
CA ILE A 56 -4.55 -7.49 7.82
C ILE A 56 -5.01 -8.80 8.43
N GLU A 57 -6.31 -9.03 8.57
CA GLU A 57 -6.82 -10.29 9.12
C GLU A 57 -6.47 -11.50 8.25
N ARG A 58 -6.47 -11.35 6.92
CA ARG A 58 -5.98 -12.40 6.01
C ARG A 58 -4.50 -12.67 6.23
N VAL A 59 -3.69 -11.61 6.30
CA VAL A 59 -2.24 -11.71 6.48
C VAL A 59 -1.87 -12.32 7.83
N ARG A 60 -2.61 -11.99 8.90
CA ARG A 60 -2.38 -12.47 10.28
C ARG A 60 -2.31 -14.00 10.38
N SER A 61 -2.97 -14.72 9.46
CA SER A 61 -2.95 -16.19 9.42
C SER A 61 -1.59 -16.79 9.03
N VAL A 62 -0.71 -16.01 8.39
CA VAL A 62 0.57 -16.47 7.83
C VAL A 62 1.77 -15.61 8.21
N CYS A 63 1.57 -14.34 8.58
CA CYS A 63 2.61 -13.41 8.97
C CYS A 63 2.20 -12.63 10.24
N PRO A 64 3.10 -12.44 11.22
CA PRO A 64 2.87 -11.55 12.36
C PRO A 64 2.49 -10.14 11.90
N ILE A 65 1.55 -9.50 12.60
CA ILE A 65 1.11 -8.13 12.33
C ILE A 65 1.81 -7.17 13.30
N ASP A 66 2.20 -5.99 12.82
CA ASP A 66 2.66 -4.93 13.69
C ASP A 66 1.48 -4.33 14.48
N GLY A 67 1.36 -4.75 15.74
CA GLY A 67 0.32 -4.29 16.66
C GLY A 67 0.63 -2.96 17.36
N ARG A 68 1.70 -2.25 17.00
CA ARG A 68 2.00 -0.93 17.57
C ARG A 68 0.87 0.05 17.21
N THR A 69 0.52 0.92 18.16
CA THR A 69 -0.48 1.98 17.94
C THR A 69 0.08 3.16 17.16
N ARG A 70 1.40 3.21 16.96
CA ARG A 70 2.08 4.16 16.09
C ARG A 70 3.18 3.47 15.30
N ILE A 71 3.18 3.65 13.98
CA ILE A 71 4.15 3.11 13.03
C ILE A 71 4.59 4.27 12.12
N ASP A 72 5.89 4.42 11.90
CA ASP A 72 6.47 5.56 11.14
C ASP A 72 6.03 6.94 11.61
N GLY A 73 5.69 7.06 12.89
CA GLY A 73 5.19 8.31 13.48
C GLY A 73 3.71 8.60 13.21
N GLU A 74 3.02 7.78 12.43
CA GLU A 74 1.58 7.86 12.17
C GLU A 74 0.79 6.97 13.14
N ASP A 75 -0.48 7.30 13.38
CA ASP A 75 -1.36 6.44 14.17
C ASP A 75 -1.72 5.20 13.37
N ALA A 76 -1.62 4.04 14.01
CA ALA A 76 -1.92 2.74 13.44
C ALA A 76 -2.99 2.04 14.27
N ALA A 77 -3.93 1.40 13.57
CA ALA A 77 -4.93 0.53 14.16
C ALA A 77 -4.60 -0.91 13.75
N ASP A 78 -3.91 -1.64 14.61
CA ASP A 78 -3.64 -3.07 14.43
C ASP A 78 -3.09 -3.41 13.03
N GLY A 79 -1.97 -2.80 12.66
CA GLY A 79 -1.32 -2.99 11.35
C GLY A 79 -1.89 -2.17 10.19
N VAL A 80 -2.91 -1.33 10.39
CA VAL A 80 -3.42 -0.42 9.35
C VAL A 80 -3.12 1.04 9.69
N ILE A 81 -2.46 1.72 8.77
CA ILE A 81 -2.24 3.17 8.81
C ILE A 81 -3.17 3.84 7.79
N PHE A 82 -3.90 4.86 8.25
CA PHE A 82 -4.68 5.74 7.38
C PHE A 82 -3.95 7.08 7.25
N PRO A 83 -3.09 7.23 6.23
CA PRO A 83 -2.20 8.39 6.14
C PRO A 83 -3.01 9.68 6.04
N ASN A 84 -2.52 10.73 6.73
CA ASN A 84 -3.16 12.04 6.67
C ASN A 84 -3.01 12.65 5.27
N MET A 85 -4.07 12.57 4.47
CA MET A 85 -4.07 13.07 3.09
C MET A 85 -3.93 14.59 2.97
N ASN A 86 -4.16 15.33 4.07
CA ASN A 86 -3.99 16.78 4.15
C ASN A 86 -2.56 17.20 4.53
N ALA A 87 -1.67 16.26 4.86
CA ALA A 87 -0.28 16.57 5.16
C ALA A 87 0.39 17.24 3.94
N PRO A 88 1.15 18.34 4.15
CA PRO A 88 1.83 19.05 3.07
C PRO A 88 2.70 18.11 2.25
N LYS A 89 2.68 18.24 0.92
CA LYS A 89 3.65 17.54 0.06
C LYS A 89 5.06 17.93 0.51
N LEU A 90 5.91 16.95 0.81
CA LEU A 90 7.34 17.20 0.96
C LEU A 90 7.84 17.84 -0.34
N ARG A 91 8.63 18.92 -0.22
CA ARG A 91 8.96 19.79 -1.36
C ARG A 91 9.77 19.12 -2.47
N ASP A 92 10.43 17.99 -2.20
CA ASP A 92 11.43 17.38 -3.10
C ASP A 92 11.01 16.03 -3.70
N GLY A 93 9.72 15.67 -3.68
CA GLY A 93 9.23 14.44 -4.30
C GLY A 93 7.80 14.08 -3.92
N SER A 94 7.28 13.03 -4.56
CA SER A 94 6.00 12.43 -4.18
C SER A 94 6.11 10.91 -4.33
N GLY A 95 5.64 10.19 -3.31
CA GLY A 95 5.52 8.73 -3.35
C GLY A 95 4.65 8.30 -4.53
N ILE A 96 5.05 7.27 -5.28
CA ILE A 96 4.24 6.71 -6.38
C ILE A 96 2.83 6.37 -5.87
N PRO A 97 2.64 5.62 -4.75
CA PRO A 97 1.32 5.36 -4.17
C PRO A 97 0.45 6.61 -3.99
N ILE A 98 1.02 7.60 -3.31
CA ILE A 98 0.34 8.83 -2.92
C ILE A 98 -0.06 9.62 -4.17
N SER A 99 0.82 9.68 -5.16
CA SER A 99 0.55 10.34 -6.43
C SER A 99 -0.55 9.65 -7.23
N LEU A 100 -0.50 8.32 -7.36
CA LEU A 100 -1.51 7.56 -8.10
C LEU A 100 -2.91 7.78 -7.54
N PHE A 101 -3.04 7.78 -6.21
CA PHE A 101 -4.31 8.06 -5.55
C PHE A 101 -4.73 9.53 -5.71
N ARG A 102 -3.84 10.50 -5.42
CA ARG A 102 -4.17 11.94 -5.46
C ARG A 102 -4.49 12.47 -6.85
N GLU A 103 -3.93 11.86 -7.90
CA GLU A 103 -4.21 12.20 -9.29
C GLU A 103 -5.46 11.48 -9.84
N GLY A 104 -6.10 10.64 -9.04
CA GLY A 104 -7.35 9.97 -9.41
C GLY A 104 -7.17 8.78 -10.34
N HIS A 105 -5.95 8.23 -10.46
CA HIS A 105 -5.72 7.00 -11.23
C HIS A 105 -6.37 5.78 -10.58
N THR A 106 -6.62 5.83 -9.26
CA THR A 106 -7.35 4.78 -8.53
C THR A 106 -8.15 5.36 -7.35
N GLU A 107 -9.27 4.72 -7.01
CA GLU A 107 -10.04 5.02 -5.80
C GLU A 107 -9.51 4.28 -4.55
N ARG A 108 -8.49 3.43 -4.70
CA ARG A 108 -7.91 2.64 -3.62
C ARG A 108 -6.45 2.32 -3.86
N MET A 109 -5.61 2.78 -2.96
CA MET A 109 -4.18 2.56 -2.95
C MET A 109 -3.80 1.89 -1.63
N ILE A 110 -3.08 0.79 -1.73
CA ILE A 110 -2.52 0.07 -0.58
C ILE A 110 -1.02 0.00 -0.77
N THR A 111 -0.27 0.46 0.23
CA THR A 111 1.17 0.17 0.34
C THR A 111 1.33 -0.85 1.44
N ALA A 112 1.77 -2.05 1.11
CA ALA A 112 1.90 -3.13 2.09
C ALA A 112 3.37 -3.36 2.43
N GLU A 113 3.67 -3.55 3.71
CA GLU A 113 5.03 -3.55 4.25
C GLU A 113 5.24 -4.86 5.01
N SER A 114 6.00 -5.79 4.42
CA SER A 114 6.40 -7.01 5.14
C SER A 114 7.70 -6.78 5.94
N PRO A 115 7.86 -7.39 7.12
CA PRO A 115 9.05 -7.19 7.94
C PRO A 115 10.25 -7.95 7.34
N SER A 116 11.27 -7.24 6.85
CA SER A 116 12.45 -7.84 6.20
C SER A 116 13.24 -8.78 7.11
N SER A 117 13.05 -8.67 8.42
CA SER A 117 13.69 -9.51 9.44
C SER A 117 13.12 -10.93 9.53
N LEU A 118 11.94 -11.19 8.95
CA LEU A 118 11.33 -12.51 8.90
C LEU A 118 11.80 -13.34 7.71
N ASP A 119 11.61 -14.66 7.82
CA ASP A 119 11.89 -15.62 6.77
C ASP A 119 11.26 -15.18 5.45
N PHE A 120 12.00 -15.36 4.35
CA PHE A 120 11.55 -14.95 3.02
C PHE A 120 10.18 -15.54 2.65
N ASP A 121 9.95 -16.81 2.95
CA ASP A 121 8.68 -17.48 2.69
C ASP A 121 7.52 -16.84 3.46
N VAL A 122 7.74 -16.41 4.71
CA VAL A 122 6.73 -15.74 5.53
C VAL A 122 6.35 -14.39 4.91
N ARG A 123 7.34 -13.63 4.43
CA ARG A 123 7.11 -12.35 3.74
C ARG A 123 6.33 -12.52 2.45
N VAL A 124 6.73 -13.50 1.62
CA VAL A 124 6.02 -13.83 0.38
C VAL A 124 4.58 -14.24 0.67
N LEU A 125 4.35 -15.12 1.65
CA LEU A 125 3.00 -15.54 2.03
C LEU A 125 2.16 -14.37 2.56
N GLY A 126 2.75 -13.44 3.32
CA GLY A 126 2.08 -12.22 3.76
C GLY A 126 1.60 -11.36 2.59
N HIS A 127 2.47 -11.10 1.61
CA HIS A 127 2.08 -10.34 0.42
C HIS A 127 1.04 -11.06 -0.43
N LEU A 128 1.17 -12.38 -0.63
CA LEU A 128 0.18 -13.18 -1.36
C LEU A 128 -1.19 -13.14 -0.68
N ALA A 129 -1.25 -13.27 0.64
CA ALA A 129 -2.51 -13.16 1.39
C ALA A 129 -3.17 -11.79 1.24
N ALA A 130 -2.39 -10.71 1.19
CA ALA A 130 -2.91 -9.36 0.91
C ALA A 130 -3.43 -9.21 -0.52
N ILE A 131 -2.72 -9.76 -1.51
CA ILE A 131 -3.14 -9.77 -2.92
C ILE A 131 -4.47 -10.54 -3.07
N ASP A 132 -4.53 -11.76 -2.55
CA ASP A 132 -5.72 -12.62 -2.64
C ASP A 132 -6.92 -11.95 -1.95
N GLY A 133 -6.73 -11.37 -0.77
CA GLY A 133 -7.77 -10.62 -0.07
C GLY A 133 -8.31 -9.42 -0.86
N ALA A 134 -7.43 -8.71 -1.56
CA ALA A 134 -7.84 -7.59 -2.41
C ALA A 134 -8.61 -8.06 -3.66
N LEU A 135 -8.13 -9.14 -4.31
CA LEU A 135 -8.79 -9.73 -5.48
C LEU A 135 -10.18 -10.28 -5.15
N ASP A 136 -10.32 -11.01 -4.04
CA ASP A 136 -11.61 -11.53 -3.54
C ASP A 136 -12.63 -10.40 -3.33
N HIS A 137 -12.21 -9.30 -2.72
CA HIS A 137 -13.05 -8.14 -2.49
C HIS A 137 -13.51 -7.48 -3.81
N LEU A 138 -12.59 -7.33 -4.76
CA LEU A 138 -12.89 -6.74 -6.07
C LEU A 138 -13.84 -7.63 -6.88
N ALA A 139 -13.66 -8.95 -6.83
CA ALA A 139 -14.52 -9.92 -7.51
C ALA A 139 -15.96 -9.90 -6.93
N SER A 140 -16.08 -9.83 -5.60
CA SER A 140 -17.37 -9.83 -4.91
C SER A 140 -18.20 -8.56 -5.14
N ASN A 141 -17.54 -7.43 -5.43
CA ASN A 141 -18.17 -6.13 -5.72
C ASN A 141 -18.33 -5.85 -7.22
N SER A 142 -18.35 -6.89 -8.07
CA SER A 142 -18.55 -6.76 -9.52
C SER A 142 -19.99 -7.08 -9.96
N GLY A 143 -20.95 -7.07 -9.02
CA GLY A 143 -22.39 -7.29 -9.25
C GLY A 143 -23.20 -6.00 -9.23
#